data_AF-A0A0E9MLF9-F1
#
_entry.id   AF-A0A0E9MLF9-F1
#
_cell.length_a   1.000
_cell.length_b   1.000
_cell.length_c   1.000
_cell.angle_alpha   90.00
_cell.angle_beta   90.00
_cell.angle_gamma   90.00
#
_symmetry.space_group_name_H-M   'P 1'
#
loop_
_entity.id
_entity.type
_entity.pdbx_description
1 polymer ?
#
loop_
_entity_poly.entity_id
_entity_poly.type
_entity_poly.pdbx_seq_one_letter_code
_entity_poly.pdbx_strand_id
1 'polypeptide(L)'
;MWRFLAGVASALLLAGAGLVWWSSGKQDTPLLSAIAPPLARSTEAPDVAPPEAEERTREQKRFDRYDKDRNELVSAEEYLANRRKAFARLDADHDGRLSFEEWAKKTTDKFAAADADKSKALSRAEFATTKVVRKTRPRPNCPPPPAAREEDEG
;
A
#
# COMPACT_ATOMS: atom_id res chain seq x y z
N MET A 1 27.94 -43.56 3.88
CA MET A 1 28.42 -42.97 2.61
C MET A 1 27.52 -41.85 2.05
N TRP A 2 26.22 -41.77 2.37
CA TRP A 2 25.29 -40.75 1.83
C TRP A 2 25.68 -39.28 2.12
N ARG A 3 26.36 -39.03 3.23
CA ARG A 3 26.76 -37.68 3.66
C ARG A 3 27.74 -37.01 2.68
N PHE A 4 28.60 -37.80 2.03
CA PHE A 4 29.52 -37.31 1.00
C PHE A 4 28.80 -37.05 -0.33
N LEU A 5 27.82 -37.88 -0.68
CA LEU A 5 26.98 -37.66 -1.87
C LEU A 5 26.15 -36.37 -1.75
N ALA A 6 25.60 -36.08 -0.57
CA ALA A 6 24.88 -34.83 -0.32
C ALA A 6 25.80 -33.60 -0.39
N GLY A 7 27.03 -33.70 0.11
CA GLY A 7 28.02 -32.63 0.01
C GLY A 7 28.44 -32.32 -1.42
N VAL A 8 28.70 -33.35 -2.23
CA VAL A 8 29.07 -33.18 -3.65
C VAL A 8 27.90 -32.59 -4.46
N ALA A 9 26.67 -33.03 -4.20
CA ALA A 9 25.49 -32.48 -4.86
C ALA A 9 25.28 -30.99 -4.55
N SER A 10 25.48 -30.58 -3.29
CA SER A 10 25.38 -29.18 -2.88
C SER A 10 26.48 -28.30 -3.51
N ALA A 11 27.72 -28.82 -3.60
CA ALA A 11 28.82 -28.12 -4.26
C ALA A 11 28.56 -27.92 -5.76
N LEU A 12 28.00 -28.92 -6.44
CA LEU A 12 27.62 -28.83 -7.85
C LEU A 12 26.49 -27.82 -8.08
N LEU A 13 25.50 -27.76 -7.19
CA LEU A 13 24.42 -26.77 -7.28
C LEU A 13 24.93 -25.34 -7.11
N LEU A 14 25.83 -25.10 -6.17
CA LEU A 14 26.42 -23.78 -5.96
C LEU A 14 27.34 -23.35 -7.12
N ALA A 15 28.12 -24.28 -7.68
CA ALA A 15 28.93 -24.01 -8.86
C ALA A 15 28.07 -23.71 -10.10
N GLY A 16 26.98 -24.44 -10.30
CA GLY A 16 26.02 -24.18 -11.38
C GLY A 16 25.34 -22.81 -11.26
N ALA A 17 24.91 -22.44 -10.05
CA ALA A 17 24.31 -21.13 -9.79
C ALA A 17 25.30 -19.98 -10.03
N GLY A 18 26.57 -20.15 -9.62
CA GLY A 18 27.63 -19.18 -9.89
C GLY A 18 27.90 -18.98 -11.39
N LEU A 19 27.83 -20.07 -12.18
CA LEU A 19 28.03 -20.01 -13.63
C LEU A 19 26.89 -19.28 -14.35
N VAL A 20 25.64 -19.47 -13.90
CA VAL A 20 24.46 -18.78 -14.43
C VAL A 20 24.50 -17.29 -14.11
N TRP A 21 24.88 -16.93 -12.88
CA TRP A 21 25.04 -15.52 -12.49
C TRP A 21 26.16 -14.82 -13.26
N TRP A 22 27.27 -15.52 -13.52
CA TRP A 22 28.39 -14.98 -14.31
C TRP A 22 28.06 -14.86 -15.81
N SER A 23 27.24 -15.76 -16.36
CA SER A 23 26.87 -15.72 -17.79
C SER A 23 25.76 -14.71 -18.12
N SER A 24 24.97 -14.26 -17.15
CA SER A 24 23.92 -13.24 -17.34
C SER A 24 24.43 -11.85 -17.75
N GLY A 25 25.74 -11.60 -17.78
CA GLY A 25 26.33 -10.31 -18.18
C GLY A 25 26.52 -10.06 -19.69
N LYS A 26 26.18 -11.01 -20.56
CA LYS A 26 26.26 -10.83 -22.03
C LYS A 26 24.88 -10.79 -22.66
N GLN A 27 24.18 -9.68 -22.48
CA GLN A 27 23.08 -9.31 -23.36
C GLN A 27 23.71 -8.72 -24.62
N ASP A 28 24.02 -9.57 -25.59
CA ASP A 28 24.34 -9.16 -26.95
C ASP A 28 23.12 -8.43 -27.51
N THR A 29 23.18 -7.11 -27.46
CA THR A 29 22.21 -6.21 -28.07
C THR A 29 22.39 -6.36 -29.59
N PRO A 30 21.37 -6.78 -30.37
CA PRO A 30 21.50 -6.74 -31.82
C PRO A 30 21.69 -5.29 -32.22
N LEU A 31 22.89 -4.98 -32.71
CA LEU A 31 23.23 -3.66 -33.24
C LEU A 31 22.24 -3.33 -34.35
N LEU A 32 21.51 -2.24 -34.10
CA LEU A 32 20.59 -1.62 -35.01
C LEU A 32 21.26 -1.40 -36.37
N SER A 33 20.47 -1.73 -37.39
CA SER A 33 20.73 -1.53 -38.81
C SER A 33 21.26 -0.12 -39.10
N ALA A 34 22.11 -0.06 -40.13
CA ALA A 34 22.87 1.08 -40.61
C ALA A 34 22.06 2.41 -40.67
N ILE A 35 22.70 3.46 -40.18
CA ILE A 35 22.29 4.85 -40.35
C ILE A 35 22.42 5.21 -41.84
N ALA A 36 21.30 5.40 -42.51
CA ALA A 36 21.23 6.18 -43.75
C ALA A 36 21.23 7.69 -43.39
N PRO A 37 21.88 8.56 -44.19
CA PRO A 37 21.87 10.00 -43.94
C PRO A 37 20.44 10.57 -44.05
N PRO A 38 20.12 11.64 -43.31
CA PRO A 38 18.76 12.13 -43.18
C PRO A 38 18.36 12.87 -44.46
N LEU A 39 17.57 12.23 -45.32
CA LEU A 39 16.69 12.99 -46.19
C LEU A 39 15.57 13.53 -45.31
N ALA A 40 15.57 14.85 -45.14
CA ALA A 40 14.56 15.62 -44.44
C ALA A 40 13.15 15.15 -44.83
N ARG A 41 12.52 14.41 -43.94
CA ARG A 41 11.08 14.26 -43.88
C ARG A 41 10.65 14.90 -42.58
N SER A 42 10.16 16.13 -42.69
CA SER A 42 9.32 16.75 -41.69
C SER A 42 8.07 15.87 -41.55
N THR A 43 8.14 14.88 -40.66
CA THR A 43 6.95 14.25 -40.09
C THR A 43 6.90 14.75 -38.67
N GLU A 44 6.19 15.87 -38.53
CA GLU A 44 5.50 16.28 -37.32
C GLU A 44 5.00 15.02 -36.60
N ALA A 45 5.65 14.68 -35.48
CA ALA A 45 5.16 13.62 -34.63
C ALA A 45 3.79 14.10 -34.14
N PRO A 46 2.69 13.34 -34.35
CA PRO A 46 1.46 13.68 -33.66
C PRO A 46 1.80 13.71 -32.18
N ASP A 47 1.48 14.84 -31.54
CA ASP A 47 1.44 15.02 -30.10
C ASP A 47 0.37 14.05 -29.57
N VAL A 48 0.71 12.76 -29.51
CA VAL A 48 -0.14 11.75 -28.90
C VAL A 48 -0.03 12.01 -27.41
N ALA A 49 -0.99 12.78 -26.90
CA ALA A 49 -1.19 12.99 -25.49
C ALA A 49 -1.06 11.63 -24.76
N PRO A 50 -0.37 11.58 -23.61
CA PRO A 50 -0.29 10.36 -22.81
C PRO A 50 -1.72 9.83 -22.60
N PRO A 51 -1.96 8.50 -22.70
CA PRO A 51 -3.29 7.97 -22.49
C PRO A 51 -3.77 8.43 -21.11
N GLU A 52 -4.85 9.22 -21.09
CA GLU A 52 -5.48 9.65 -19.86
C GLU A 52 -5.89 8.38 -19.11
N ALA A 53 -5.32 8.17 -17.93
CA ALA A 53 -5.70 7.04 -17.11
C ALA A 53 -7.17 7.20 -16.74
N GLU A 54 -8.04 6.33 -17.27
CA GLU A 54 -9.46 6.33 -16.96
C GLU A 54 -9.67 6.47 -15.45
N GLU A 55 -10.41 7.49 -15.03
CA GLU A 55 -10.59 7.78 -13.62
C GLU A 55 -11.34 6.62 -12.95
N ARG A 56 -10.61 5.80 -12.19
CA ARG A 56 -11.24 4.71 -11.43
C ARG A 56 -12.36 5.26 -10.57
N THR A 57 -13.53 4.62 -10.70
CA THR A 57 -14.72 5.01 -9.94
C THR A 57 -14.47 4.86 -8.44
N ARG A 58 -15.24 5.57 -7.61
CA ARG A 58 -15.11 5.49 -6.15
C ARG A 58 -15.23 4.06 -5.62
N GLU A 59 -16.10 3.25 -6.24
CA GLU A 59 -16.31 1.86 -5.85
C GLU A 59 -15.20 0.94 -6.32
N GLN A 60 -14.63 1.14 -7.51
CA GLN A 60 -13.40 0.44 -7.93
C GLN A 60 -12.26 0.74 -6.96
N LYS A 61 -12.04 2.01 -6.59
CA LYS A 61 -11.06 2.39 -5.56
C LYS A 61 -11.34 1.74 -4.20
N ARG A 62 -12.60 1.45 -3.87
CA ARG A 62 -12.97 0.76 -2.62
C ARG A 62 -12.68 -0.72 -2.73
N PHE A 63 -13.03 -1.33 -3.85
CA PHE A 63 -12.76 -2.73 -4.18
C PHE A 63 -11.25 -3.01 -4.14
N ASP A 64 -10.45 -2.20 -4.82
CA ASP A 64 -8.98 -2.29 -4.87
C ASP A 64 -8.30 -2.21 -3.48
N ARG A 65 -8.99 -1.67 -2.46
CA ARG A 65 -8.47 -1.67 -1.07
C ARG A 65 -8.63 -3.01 -0.38
N TYR A 66 -9.65 -3.79 -0.76
CA TYR A 66 -9.96 -5.09 -0.18
C TYR A 66 -9.30 -6.24 -0.94
N ASP A 67 -9.33 -6.21 -2.28
CA ASP A 67 -8.66 -7.18 -3.14
C ASP A 67 -7.13 -7.04 -2.99
N LYS A 68 -6.51 -7.97 -2.27
CA LYS A 68 -5.07 -7.94 -1.95
C LYS A 68 -4.25 -8.73 -2.94
N ASP A 69 -4.80 -9.82 -3.46
CA ASP A 69 -4.12 -10.65 -4.44
C ASP A 69 -4.33 -10.17 -5.89
N ARG A 70 -5.21 -9.18 -6.10
CA ARG A 70 -5.54 -8.57 -7.40
C ARG A 70 -6.13 -9.58 -8.36
N ASN A 71 -7.02 -10.42 -7.84
CA ASN A 71 -7.72 -11.44 -8.62
C ASN A 71 -9.11 -10.98 -9.12
N GLU A 72 -9.46 -9.70 -8.94
CA GLU A 72 -10.76 -9.10 -9.27
C GLU A 72 -11.94 -9.69 -8.50
N LEU A 73 -11.66 -10.40 -7.40
CA LEU A 73 -12.62 -10.90 -6.43
C LEU A 73 -12.20 -10.43 -5.02
N VAL A 74 -13.15 -10.41 -4.09
CA VAL A 74 -12.86 -10.17 -2.68
C VAL A 74 -13.31 -11.40 -1.92
N SER A 75 -12.34 -12.18 -1.45
CA SER A 75 -12.61 -13.34 -0.62
C SER A 75 -13.14 -12.93 0.77
N ALA A 76 -13.81 -13.86 1.46
CA ALA A 76 -14.27 -13.62 2.83
C ALA A 76 -13.11 -13.28 3.78
N GLU A 77 -11.93 -13.87 3.54
CA GLU A 77 -10.73 -13.61 4.33
C GLU A 77 -10.21 -12.19 4.14
N GLU A 78 -10.16 -11.70 2.91
CA GLU A 78 -9.77 -10.33 2.58
C GLU A 78 -10.75 -9.32 3.14
N TYR A 79 -12.05 -9.60 3.02
CA TYR A 79 -13.09 -8.77 3.58
C TYR A 79 -12.97 -8.63 5.10
N LEU A 80 -12.68 -9.75 5.79
CA LEU A 80 -12.56 -9.81 7.25
C LEU A 80 -11.15 -9.47 7.77
N ALA A 81 -10.14 -9.33 6.90
CA ALA A 81 -8.75 -9.10 7.31
C ALA A 81 -8.61 -7.88 8.24
N ASN A 82 -9.32 -6.79 7.96
CA ASN A 82 -9.31 -5.60 8.82
C ASN A 82 -9.91 -5.87 10.21
N ARG A 83 -10.97 -6.70 10.28
CA ARG A 83 -11.61 -7.08 11.54
C ARG A 83 -10.69 -7.98 12.37
N ARG A 84 -10.04 -8.96 11.73
CA ARG A 84 -9.03 -9.83 12.37
C ARG A 84 -7.87 -9.00 12.94
N LYS A 85 -7.35 -8.04 12.17
CA LYS A 85 -6.29 -7.13 12.66
C LYS A 85 -6.74 -6.27 13.83
N ALA A 86 -7.98 -5.78 13.82
CA ALA A 86 -8.53 -5.01 14.93
C ALA A 86 -8.71 -5.86 16.18
N PHE A 87 -9.18 -7.10 16.03
CA PHE A 87 -9.33 -8.08 17.10
C PHE A 87 -7.96 -8.39 17.74
N ALA A 88 -6.99 -8.79 16.94
CA ALA A 88 -5.62 -9.09 17.39
C ALA A 88 -4.89 -7.90 18.03
N ARG A 89 -5.38 -6.67 17.84
CA ARG A 89 -4.85 -5.48 18.50
C ARG A 89 -5.47 -5.25 19.88
N LEU A 90 -6.69 -5.74 20.10
CA LEU A 90 -7.39 -5.64 21.38
C LEU A 90 -7.06 -6.85 22.27
N ASP A 91 -7.01 -8.04 21.69
CA ASP A 91 -6.62 -9.30 22.32
C ASP A 91 -5.09 -9.30 22.54
N ALA A 92 -4.69 -8.87 23.74
CA ALA A 92 -3.31 -8.67 24.11
C ALA A 92 -2.67 -9.93 24.67
N ASP A 93 -3.47 -10.83 25.26
CA ASP A 93 -3.03 -12.11 25.77
C ASP A 93 -3.07 -13.25 24.73
N HIS A 94 -3.68 -12.99 23.57
CA HIS A 94 -3.77 -13.91 22.43
C HIS A 94 -4.58 -15.17 22.75
N ASP A 95 -5.59 -15.07 23.60
CA ASP A 95 -6.46 -16.17 23.99
C ASP A 95 -7.63 -16.41 23.00
N GLY A 96 -7.78 -15.53 21.99
CA GLY A 96 -8.84 -15.61 20.99
C GLY A 96 -10.20 -15.11 21.48
N ARG A 97 -10.25 -14.44 22.63
CA ARG A 97 -11.41 -13.77 23.21
C ARG A 97 -11.04 -12.31 23.50
N LEU A 98 -12.03 -11.54 23.92
CA LEU A 98 -11.80 -10.18 24.42
C LEU A 98 -12.39 -10.10 25.81
N SER A 99 -11.54 -9.94 26.80
CA SER A 99 -11.98 -9.56 28.13
C SER A 99 -12.60 -8.16 28.13
N PHE A 100 -13.39 -7.84 29.15
CA PHE A 100 -14.00 -6.51 29.27
C PHE A 100 -12.95 -5.40 29.33
N GLU A 101 -11.83 -5.66 30.01
CA GLU A 101 -10.75 -4.69 30.18
C GLU A 101 -10.05 -4.39 28.84
N GLU A 102 -9.78 -5.42 28.04
CA GLU A 102 -9.20 -5.28 26.69
C GLU A 102 -10.13 -4.54 25.74
N TRP A 103 -11.41 -4.91 25.74
CA TRP A 103 -12.40 -4.26 24.91
C TRP A 103 -12.60 -2.78 25.30
N ALA A 104 -12.68 -2.51 26.61
CA ALA A 104 -12.89 -1.18 27.15
C ALA A 104 -11.60 -0.34 27.25
N LYS A 105 -10.43 -0.89 26.92
CA LYS A 105 -9.12 -0.25 27.15
C LYS A 105 -9.08 1.22 26.74
N LYS A 106 -9.53 1.55 25.52
CA LYS A 106 -9.55 2.94 25.03
C LYS A 106 -10.45 3.86 25.86
N THR A 107 -11.56 3.34 26.35
CA THR A 107 -12.50 4.08 27.20
C THR A 107 -11.91 4.27 28.59
N THR A 108 -11.31 3.22 29.16
CA THR A 108 -10.60 3.27 30.44
C THR A 108 -9.44 4.25 30.40
N ASP A 109 -8.61 4.21 29.35
CA ASP A 109 -7.49 5.15 29.16
C ASP A 109 -7.99 6.60 29.09
N LYS A 110 -9.12 6.86 28.41
CA LYS A 110 -9.73 8.20 28.33
C LYS A 110 -10.29 8.66 29.66
N PHE A 111 -10.92 7.76 30.41
CA PHE A 111 -11.43 8.05 31.74
C PHE A 111 -10.28 8.43 32.67
N ALA A 112 -9.22 7.60 32.70
CA ALA A 112 -8.03 7.86 33.52
C ALA A 112 -7.30 9.15 33.12
N ALA A 113 -7.34 9.53 31.84
CA ALA A 113 -6.78 10.80 31.39
C ALA A 113 -7.62 12.02 31.79
N ALA A 114 -8.92 11.85 32.03
CA ALA A 114 -9.82 12.93 32.44
C ALA A 114 -9.94 13.08 33.96
N ASP A 115 -9.81 11.98 34.70
CA ASP A 115 -9.82 11.93 36.17
C ASP A 115 -8.47 12.42 36.73
N ALA A 116 -8.34 13.75 36.87
CA ALA A 116 -7.08 14.38 37.26
C ALA A 116 -6.79 14.16 38.75
N ASP A 117 -7.83 14.07 39.58
CA ASP A 117 -7.72 13.87 41.02
C ASP A 117 -7.67 12.38 41.44
N LYS A 118 -7.86 11.46 40.48
CA LYS A 118 -7.87 9.99 40.68
C LYS A 118 -8.97 9.53 41.63
N SER A 119 -10.08 10.25 41.70
CA SER A 119 -11.23 9.92 42.55
C SER A 119 -12.05 8.75 42.02
N LYS A 120 -11.77 8.27 40.79
CA LYS A 120 -12.58 7.28 40.06
C LYS A 120 -13.99 7.79 39.74
N ALA A 121 -14.19 9.10 39.80
CA ALA A 121 -15.38 9.79 39.33
C ALA A 121 -14.95 11.00 38.50
N LEU A 122 -15.76 11.42 37.53
CA LEU A 122 -15.50 12.65 36.79
C LEU A 122 -16.39 13.76 37.34
N SER A 123 -15.76 14.82 37.84
CA SER A 123 -16.45 16.08 38.09
C SER A 123 -16.97 16.69 36.78
N ARG A 124 -17.87 17.68 36.86
CA ARG A 124 -18.37 18.38 35.66
C ARG A 124 -17.25 19.03 34.86
N ALA A 125 -16.23 19.54 35.54
CA ALA A 125 -15.07 20.16 34.92
C ALA A 125 -14.21 19.12 34.16
N GLU A 126 -13.93 17.98 34.80
CA GLU A 126 -13.17 16.90 34.19
C GLU A 126 -13.91 16.23 33.04
N PHE A 127 -15.22 15.99 33.19
CA PHE A 127 -16.03 15.42 32.12
C PHE A 127 -16.01 16.30 30.86
N ALA A 128 -15.98 17.63 30.99
CA ALA A 128 -15.88 18.54 29.85
C ALA A 128 -14.60 18.33 29.02
N THR A 129 -13.52 17.82 29.62
CA THR A 129 -12.25 17.51 28.92
C THR A 129 -12.35 16.28 28.03
N THR A 130 -13.32 15.39 28.27
CA THR A 130 -13.52 14.16 27.46
C THR A 130 -14.14 14.42 26.08
N LYS A 131 -14.46 15.68 25.76
CA LYS A 131 -15.10 16.09 24.51
C LYS A 131 -14.28 15.63 23.29
N VAL A 132 -14.96 14.99 22.33
CA VAL A 132 -14.34 14.61 21.06
C VAL A 132 -14.07 15.86 20.23
N VAL A 133 -12.85 16.39 20.30
CA VAL A 133 -12.39 17.46 19.41
C VAL A 133 -11.93 16.84 18.09
N ARG A 134 -12.74 16.97 17.05
CA ARG A 134 -12.36 16.56 15.69
C ARG A 134 -11.48 17.65 15.08
N LYS A 135 -10.16 17.46 15.09
CA LYS A 135 -9.25 18.34 14.36
C LYS A 135 -9.36 18.05 12.86
N THR A 136 -9.81 19.02 12.07
CA THR A 136 -9.83 18.92 10.61
C THR A 136 -8.39 18.85 10.12
N ARG A 137 -8.06 17.87 9.27
CA ARG A 137 -6.73 17.81 8.65
C ARG A 137 -6.56 19.06 7.77
N PRO A 138 -5.42 19.78 7.84
CA PRO A 138 -5.15 20.88 6.92
C PRO A 138 -5.18 20.36 5.48
N ARG A 139 -5.79 21.12 4.58
CA ARG A 139 -5.84 20.77 3.16
C ARG A 139 -4.39 20.82 2.62
N PRO A 140 -3.91 19.78 1.94
CA PRO A 140 -2.64 19.91 1.21
C PRO A 140 -2.79 21.02 0.16
N ASN A 141 -1.74 21.83 -0.04
CA ASN A 141 -1.66 22.81 -1.13
C ASN A 141 -1.52 22.06 -2.46
N CYS A 142 -2.61 21.49 -2.95
CA CYS A 142 -2.65 21.00 -4.32
C CYS A 142 -2.78 22.21 -5.26
N PRO A 143 -1.93 22.33 -6.29
CA PRO A 143 -2.12 23.33 -7.32
C PRO A 143 -3.48 23.09 -8.00
N PRO A 144 -4.17 24.16 -8.45
CA PRO A 144 -5.42 24.02 -9.19
C PRO A 144 -5.18 23.17 -10.46
N PRO A 145 -6.15 22.34 -10.87
CA PRO A 145 -6.05 21.64 -12.14
C PRO A 145 -5.88 22.66 -13.28
N PRO A 146 -5.08 22.37 -14.31
CA PRO A 146 -4.90 23.27 -15.45
C PRO A 146 -6.27 23.52 -16.10
N ALA A 147 -6.53 24.77 -16.49
CA ALA A 147 -7.76 25.14 -17.18
C ALA A 147 -7.93 24.25 -18.41
N ALA A 148 -9.11 23.65 -18.55
CA ALA A 148 -9.50 22.95 -19.77
C ALA A 148 -9.25 23.90 -20.94
N ARG A 149 -8.46 23.45 -21.92
CA ARG A 149 -8.22 24.21 -23.14
C ARG A 149 -9.58 24.47 -23.77
N GLU A 150 -9.92 25.74 -23.93
CA GLU A 150 -11.04 26.19 -24.71
C GLU A 150 -10.85 25.61 -26.12
N GLU A 151 -11.59 24.55 -26.45
CA GLU A 151 -11.71 24.09 -27.83
C GLU A 151 -12.52 25.15 -28.56
N ASP A 152 -11.75 25.98 -29.25
CA ASP A 152 -12.12 27.08 -30.11
C ASP A 152 -13.20 26.65 -31.13
N GLU A 153 -14.26 27.44 -31.20
CA GLU A 153 -15.26 27.38 -32.26
C GLU A 153 -14.58 27.67 -33.61
N GLY A 154 -14.88 26.85 -34.62
CA GLY A 154 -14.48 27.07 -36.01
C GLY A 154 -15.29 26.23 -36.98
#